data_AF-A0A7H8Z6G5-F1
#
_entry.id   AF-A0A7H8Z6G5-F1
#
_cell.length_a   1.000
_cell.length_b   1.000
_cell.length_c   1.000
_cell.angle_alpha   90.00
_cell.angle_beta   90.00
_cell.angle_gamma   90.00
#
_symmetry.space_group_name_H-M   'P 1'
#
loop_
_entity.id
_entity.type
_entity.pdbx_description
1 polymer ?
#
loop_
_entity_poly.entity_id
_entity_poly.type
_entity_poly.pdbx_seq_one_letter_code
_entity_poly.pdbx_strand_id
1 'polypeptide(L)'
;MACLPVVGLGLGMLVGADPASLLLDGGLGSAVGALGIGLMVVGHLVTRRLIRAATAEGDVVDEALVLDLASAALSAGASVPGVLTALGEALEEEGASVVGRALLLGAPWEEAWQAPEDEQWRARRSRLESCLRPGWEDGASPAALLAATAASLRAGRHARDEEAAERLAVRLVLPLGACHLPAFVILGIAPVVASVGMSMLSG
;
A
#
# COMPACT_ATOMS: atom_id res chain seq x y z
N MET A 1 -2.97 -16.69 -10.43
CA MET A 1 -2.52 -15.89 -11.61
C MET A 1 -1.05 -16.12 -11.99
N ALA A 2 -0.42 -17.25 -11.61
CA ALA A 2 1.01 -17.51 -11.87
C ALA A 2 1.30 -18.51 -13.01
N CYS A 3 0.26 -19.10 -13.63
CA CYS A 3 0.43 -20.22 -14.57
C CYS A 3 0.28 -19.84 -16.06
N LEU A 4 -0.13 -18.61 -16.38
CA LEU A 4 -0.23 -18.10 -17.76
C LEU A 4 1.09 -18.19 -18.57
N PRO A 5 2.28 -17.89 -18.02
CA PRO A 5 3.51 -17.99 -18.81
C PRO A 5 3.89 -19.44 -19.14
N VAL A 6 3.53 -20.41 -18.29
CA VAL A 6 3.78 -21.84 -18.53
C VAL A 6 2.84 -22.38 -19.60
N VAL A 7 1.58 -21.93 -19.60
CA VAL A 7 0.59 -22.27 -20.65
C VAL A 7 0.97 -21.65 -21.99
N GLY A 8 1.51 -20.43 -21.99
CA GLY A 8 2.04 -19.78 -23.20
C GLY A 8 3.23 -20.53 -23.82
N LEU A 9 4.15 -21.01 -23.00
CA LEU A 9 5.26 -21.87 -23.43
C LEU A 9 4.78 -23.23 -23.95
N GLY A 10 3.77 -23.81 -23.30
CA GLY A 10 3.16 -25.08 -23.72
C GLY A 10 2.43 -24.99 -25.07
N LEU A 11 1.69 -23.90 -25.31
CA LEU A 11 1.04 -23.66 -26.60
C LEU A 11 2.03 -23.35 -27.72
N GLY A 12 3.14 -22.65 -27.41
CA GLY A 12 4.22 -22.39 -28.36
C GLY A 12 4.91 -23.66 -28.86
N MET A 13 5.13 -24.64 -27.97
CA MET A 13 5.68 -25.95 -28.34
C MET A 13 4.72 -26.79 -29.19
N LEU A 14 3.40 -26.64 -28.99
CA LEU A 14 2.39 -27.40 -29.74
C LEU A 14 2.26 -26.96 -31.21
N VAL A 15 2.66 -25.72 -31.53
CA VAL A 15 2.67 -25.15 -32.89
C VAL A 15 3.92 -25.56 -33.68
N GLY A 16 4.87 -26.28 -33.07
CA GLY A 16 6.10 -26.73 -33.74
C GLY A 16 7.14 -25.63 -33.90
N ALA A 17 6.98 -24.50 -33.20
CA ALA A 17 8.11 -23.62 -32.96
C ALA A 17 9.06 -24.37 -32.02
N ASP A 18 10.36 -24.39 -32.35
CA ASP A 18 11.39 -25.02 -31.54
C ASP A 18 12.14 -23.91 -30.77
N PRO A 19 11.55 -23.36 -29.69
CA PRO A 19 12.11 -22.19 -29.00
C PRO A 19 13.43 -22.52 -28.32
N ALA A 20 13.69 -23.80 -28.01
CA ALA A 20 14.89 -24.24 -27.31
C ALA A 20 16.15 -24.15 -28.17
N SER A 21 16.07 -24.40 -29.48
CA SER A 21 17.21 -24.26 -30.41
C SER A 21 17.52 -22.79 -30.71
N LEU A 22 16.48 -21.97 -30.95
CA LEU A 22 16.62 -20.52 -31.16
C LEU A 22 17.07 -19.74 -29.91
N LEU A 23 16.77 -20.22 -28.70
CA LEU A 23 17.22 -19.61 -27.43
C LEU A 23 18.64 -20.00 -27.02
N LEU A 24 19.16 -21.14 -27.51
CA LEU A 24 20.46 -21.71 -27.09
C LEU A 24 21.55 -21.67 -28.17
N ASP A 25 21.27 -21.15 -29.38
CA ASP A 25 22.27 -20.95 -30.45
C ASP A 25 23.36 -19.89 -30.12
N GLY A 26 23.34 -19.26 -28.94
CA GLY A 26 24.34 -18.27 -28.52
C GLY A 26 24.27 -16.94 -29.28
N GLY A 27 23.27 -16.75 -30.16
CA GLY A 27 23.02 -15.53 -30.92
C GLY A 27 21.93 -14.62 -30.35
N LEU A 28 21.31 -13.83 -31.21
CA LEU A 28 20.32 -12.79 -30.85
C LEU A 28 19.09 -13.32 -30.08
N GLY A 29 18.74 -14.61 -30.22
CA GLY A 29 17.62 -15.23 -29.50
C GLY A 29 17.84 -15.34 -27.98
N SER A 30 19.06 -15.63 -27.54
CA SER A 30 19.41 -15.66 -26.11
C SER A 30 19.37 -14.26 -25.49
N ALA A 31 19.73 -13.22 -26.25
CA ALA A 31 19.66 -11.84 -25.79
C ALA A 31 18.20 -11.39 -25.58
N VAL A 32 17.29 -11.77 -26.48
CA VAL A 32 15.85 -11.50 -26.35
C VAL A 32 15.23 -12.28 -25.18
N GLY A 33 15.61 -13.55 -24.98
CA GLY A 33 15.17 -14.35 -23.85
C GLY A 33 15.62 -13.79 -22.50
N ALA A 34 16.89 -13.40 -22.39
CA ALA A 34 17.43 -12.77 -21.18
C ALA A 34 16.77 -11.40 -20.90
N LEU A 35 16.50 -10.62 -21.94
CA LEU A 35 15.77 -9.34 -21.83
C LEU A 35 14.35 -9.57 -21.29
N GLY A 36 13.63 -10.57 -21.80
CA GLY A 36 12.29 -10.93 -21.34
C GLY A 36 12.25 -11.39 -19.88
N ILE A 37 13.21 -12.21 -19.46
CA ILE A 37 13.35 -12.64 -18.05
C ILE A 37 13.68 -11.43 -17.16
N GLY A 38 14.57 -10.55 -17.61
CA GLY A 38 14.92 -9.31 -16.91
C GLY A 38 13.71 -8.41 -16.68
N LEU A 39 12.92 -8.17 -17.73
CA LEU A 39 11.67 -7.40 -17.65
C LEU A 39 10.66 -8.04 -16.68
N MET A 40 10.52 -9.37 -16.71
CA MET A 40 9.60 -10.09 -15.82
C MET A 40 10.03 -10.03 -14.35
N VAL A 41 11.32 -10.17 -14.06
CA VAL A 41 11.87 -10.03 -12.70
C VAL A 41 11.69 -8.62 -12.17
N VAL A 42 11.98 -7.60 -12.99
CA VAL A 42 11.78 -6.19 -12.61
C VAL A 42 10.31 -5.90 -12.32
N GLY A 43 9.39 -6.36 -13.17
CA GLY A 43 7.95 -6.24 -12.93
C GLY A 43 7.52 -6.85 -11.59
N HIS A 44 7.95 -8.07 -11.31
CA HIS A 44 7.58 -8.77 -10.08
C HIS A 44 8.15 -8.12 -8.81
N LEU A 45 9.37 -7.57 -8.88
CA LEU A 45 9.99 -6.85 -7.76
C LEU A 45 9.26 -5.53 -7.45
N VAL A 46 8.86 -4.79 -8.48
CA VAL A 46 8.09 -3.55 -8.33
C VAL A 46 6.71 -3.85 -7.75
N THR A 47 6.00 -4.86 -8.27
CA THR A 47 4.70 -5.28 -7.72
C THR A 47 4.81 -5.72 -6.27
N ARG A 48 5.82 -6.52 -5.92
CA ARG A 48 6.06 -6.95 -4.53
C ARG A 48 6.39 -5.80 -3.60
N ARG A 49 7.14 -4.79 -4.05
CA ARG A 49 7.43 -3.59 -3.26
C ARG A 49 6.18 -2.75 -3.02
N LEU A 50 5.33 -2.57 -4.03
CA LEU A 50 4.08 -1.83 -3.91
C LEU A 50 3.10 -2.53 -2.96
N ILE A 51 2.97 -3.85 -3.06
CA ILE A 51 2.11 -4.64 -2.15
C ILE A 51 2.63 -4.55 -0.72
N ARG A 52 3.94 -4.73 -0.49
CA ARG A 52 4.52 -4.62 0.86
C ARG A 52 4.34 -3.23 1.48
N ALA A 53 4.51 -2.18 0.70
CA ALA A 53 4.27 -0.82 1.17
C ALA A 53 2.80 -0.60 1.58
N ALA A 54 1.85 -1.13 0.80
CA ALA A 54 0.43 -1.04 1.11
C ALA A 54 0.00 -1.92 2.30
N THR A 55 0.60 -3.10 2.49
CA THR A 55 0.25 -4.01 3.60
C THR A 55 0.87 -3.61 4.93
N ALA A 56 2.01 -2.90 4.92
CA ALA A 56 2.65 -2.40 6.15
C ALA A 56 1.77 -1.38 6.90
N GLU A 57 0.82 -0.75 6.22
CA GLU A 57 -0.17 0.16 6.81
C GLU A 57 -1.32 -0.56 7.55
N GLY A 58 -1.47 -1.89 7.40
CA GLY A 58 -2.63 -2.65 7.90
C GLY A 58 -2.42 -3.48 9.16
N ASP A 59 -1.19 -3.56 9.70
CA ASP A 59 -0.85 -4.42 10.86
C ASP A 59 -1.05 -3.71 12.23
N VAL A 60 -1.59 -2.49 12.21
CA VAL A 60 -1.77 -1.62 13.39
C VAL A 60 -3.25 -1.26 13.54
N VAL A 61 -3.76 -1.21 14.77
CA VAL A 61 -5.15 -0.80 15.07
C VAL A 61 -5.46 0.56 14.42
N ASP A 62 -6.52 0.62 13.61
CA ASP A 62 -6.93 1.83 12.89
C ASP A 62 -7.15 2.99 13.87
N GLU A 63 -6.42 4.09 13.68
CA GLU A 63 -6.54 5.30 14.50
C GLU A 63 -7.98 5.84 14.52
N ALA A 64 -8.73 5.73 13.41
CA ALA A 64 -10.12 6.18 13.38
C ALA A 64 -11.00 5.40 14.37
N LEU A 65 -10.79 4.09 14.50
CA LEU A 65 -11.51 3.24 15.44
C LEU A 65 -11.20 3.64 16.89
N VAL A 66 -9.95 3.97 17.20
CA VAL A 66 -9.56 4.42 18.54
C VAL A 66 -10.25 5.73 18.92
N LEU A 67 -10.37 6.66 17.98
CA LEU A 67 -11.12 7.91 18.19
C LEU A 67 -12.62 7.66 18.40
N ASP A 68 -13.22 6.70 17.68
CA ASP A 68 -14.62 6.32 17.89
C ASP A 68 -14.84 5.67 19.25
N LEU A 69 -13.95 4.76 19.67
CA LEU A 69 -14.00 4.11 20.98
C LEU A 69 -13.87 5.15 22.10
N ALA A 70 -12.95 6.11 21.95
CA ALA A 70 -12.82 7.23 22.87
C ALA A 70 -14.12 8.05 22.95
N SER A 71 -14.70 8.39 21.80
CA SER A 71 -15.95 9.14 21.71
C SER A 71 -17.13 8.38 22.33
N ALA A 72 -17.23 7.08 22.10
CA ALA A 72 -18.24 6.21 22.68
C ALA A 72 -18.10 6.11 24.21
N ALA A 73 -16.89 5.93 24.71
CA ALA A 73 -16.61 5.88 26.15
C ALA A 73 -16.94 7.22 26.84
N LEU A 74 -16.56 8.36 26.25
CA LEU A 74 -16.94 9.69 26.74
C LEU A 74 -18.46 9.88 26.73
N SER A 75 -19.14 9.45 25.66
CA SER A 75 -20.60 9.52 25.54
C SER A 75 -21.32 8.64 26.56
N ALA A 76 -20.68 7.55 26.99
CA ALA A 76 -21.14 6.70 28.09
C ALA A 76 -20.84 7.28 29.48
N GLY A 77 -20.20 8.46 29.57
CA GLY A 77 -19.91 9.16 30.82
C GLY A 77 -18.55 8.86 31.43
N ALA A 78 -17.65 8.19 30.72
CA ALA A 78 -16.27 8.01 31.20
C ALA A 78 -15.52 9.35 31.25
N SER A 79 -14.63 9.51 32.23
CA SER A 79 -13.70 10.63 32.29
C SER A 79 -12.54 10.44 31.31
N VAL A 80 -11.83 11.51 30.93
CA VAL A 80 -10.66 11.42 30.04
C VAL A 80 -9.62 10.39 30.52
N PRO A 81 -9.21 10.34 31.81
CA PRO A 81 -8.32 9.29 32.30
C PRO A 81 -8.94 7.88 32.27
N GLY A 82 -10.25 7.77 32.51
CA GLY A 82 -10.98 6.50 32.41
C GLY A 82 -11.03 5.96 30.98
N VAL A 83 -11.22 6.84 29.99
CA VAL A 83 -11.16 6.52 28.56
C VAL A 83 -9.78 5.99 28.20
N LEU A 84 -8.72 6.69 28.62
CA LEU A 84 -7.34 6.28 28.33
C LEU A 84 -6.98 4.93 28.95
N THR A 85 -7.43 4.68 30.19
CA THR A 85 -7.24 3.38 30.86
C THR A 85 -8.01 2.27 30.14
N ALA A 86 -9.29 2.50 29.80
CA ALA A 86 -10.10 1.52 29.09
C ALA A 86 -9.57 1.23 27.68
N LEU A 87 -9.03 2.23 26.97
CA LEU A 87 -8.38 2.04 25.68
C LEU A 87 -7.09 1.23 25.82
N GLY A 88 -6.28 1.50 26.84
CA GLY A 88 -5.06 0.74 27.09
C GLY A 88 -5.34 -0.73 27.41
N GLU A 89 -6.39 -1.01 28.18
CA GLU A 89 -6.85 -2.38 28.44
C GLU A 89 -7.43 -3.06 27.17
N ALA A 90 -8.28 -2.37 26.42
CA ALA A 90 -8.96 -2.94 25.26
C ALA A 90 -8.04 -3.15 24.05
N LEU A 91 -7.02 -2.32 23.89
CA LEU A 91 -6.05 -2.39 22.79
C LEU A 91 -4.77 -3.12 23.17
N GLU A 92 -4.65 -3.58 24.43
CA GLU A 92 -3.42 -4.12 25.01
C GLU A 92 -2.22 -3.17 24.84
N GLU A 93 -2.48 -1.85 24.96
CA GLU A 93 -1.51 -0.77 24.82
C GLU A 93 -1.23 -0.11 26.18
N GLU A 94 -0.13 -0.49 26.83
CA GLU A 94 0.24 0.03 28.16
C GLU A 94 0.39 1.56 28.18
N GLY A 95 0.78 2.18 27.06
CA GLY A 95 0.96 3.62 26.93
C GLY A 95 -0.27 4.43 27.31
N ALA A 96 -1.46 4.04 26.84
CA ALA A 96 -2.70 4.77 27.13
C ALA A 96 -3.05 4.67 28.64
N SER A 97 -2.89 3.48 29.23
CA SER A 97 -3.08 3.26 30.67
C SER A 97 -2.08 4.05 31.52
N VAL A 98 -0.84 4.20 31.07
CA VAL A 98 0.17 5.04 31.74
C VAL A 98 -0.26 6.51 31.74
N VAL A 99 -0.69 7.07 30.60
CA VAL A 99 -1.18 8.46 30.53
C VAL A 99 -2.39 8.64 31.45
N GLY A 100 -3.38 7.73 31.39
CA GLY A 100 -4.57 7.78 32.24
C GLY A 100 -4.23 7.79 33.73
N ARG A 101 -3.33 6.90 34.17
CA ARG A 101 -2.86 6.86 35.57
C ARG A 101 -2.07 8.12 35.94
N ALA A 102 -1.21 8.64 35.07
CA ALA A 102 -0.44 9.87 35.34
C ALA A 102 -1.37 11.08 35.56
N LEU A 103 -2.41 11.23 34.74
CA LEU A 103 -3.42 12.29 34.92
C LEU A 103 -4.18 12.12 36.24
N LEU A 104 -4.53 10.90 36.64
CA LEU A 104 -5.18 10.62 37.94
C LEU A 104 -4.27 10.93 39.13
N LEU A 105 -2.95 10.79 38.95
CA LEU A 105 -1.94 11.17 39.95
C LEU A 105 -1.68 12.68 39.99
N GLY A 106 -2.33 13.47 39.13
CA GLY A 106 -2.21 14.93 39.08
C GLY A 106 -1.02 15.43 38.26
N ALA A 107 -0.42 14.59 37.42
CA ALA A 107 0.58 15.06 36.46
C ALA A 107 -0.04 16.07 35.49
N PRO A 108 0.69 17.14 35.10
CA PRO A 108 0.21 18.05 34.07
C PRO A 108 0.09 17.32 32.72
N TRP A 109 -0.77 17.83 31.85
CA TRP A 109 -1.13 17.19 30.57
C TRP A 109 0.11 16.75 29.76
N GLU A 110 1.04 17.68 29.54
CA GLU A 110 2.26 17.42 28.77
C GLU A 110 3.12 16.31 29.41
N GLU A 111 3.33 16.34 30.72
CA GLU A 111 4.12 15.31 31.41
C GLU A 111 3.44 13.94 31.37
N ALA A 112 2.11 13.90 31.49
CA ALA A 112 1.35 12.66 31.39
C ALA A 112 1.50 12.00 30.02
N TRP A 113 1.46 12.78 28.93
CA TRP A 113 1.65 12.27 27.57
C TRP A 113 3.09 11.93 27.22
N GLN A 114 4.07 12.48 27.94
CA GLN A 114 5.48 12.08 27.85
C GLN A 114 5.85 10.87 28.73
N ALA A 115 4.98 10.45 29.66
CA ALA A 115 5.27 9.36 30.59
C ALA A 115 5.50 7.98 29.92
N PRO A 116 4.79 7.60 28.84
CA PRO A 116 5.08 6.34 28.12
C PRO A 116 6.43 6.42 27.39
N GLU A 117 7.30 5.43 27.54
CA GLU A 117 8.64 5.43 26.93
C GLU A 117 8.62 5.30 25.39
N ASP A 118 7.62 4.60 24.84
CA ASP A 118 7.49 4.33 23.40
C ASP A 118 7.13 5.59 22.59
N GLU A 119 8.13 6.13 21.89
CA GLU A 119 7.99 7.31 21.02
C GLU A 119 7.10 7.05 19.79
N GLN A 120 7.10 5.83 19.25
CA GLN A 120 6.26 5.49 18.09
C GLN A 120 4.79 5.45 18.50
N TRP A 121 4.50 4.93 19.69
CA TRP A 121 3.16 4.98 20.26
C TRP A 121 2.69 6.44 20.46
N ARG A 122 3.53 7.30 21.06
CA ARG A 122 3.20 8.74 21.24
C ARG A 122 2.90 9.42 19.91
N ALA A 123 3.74 9.19 18.90
CA ALA A 123 3.52 9.75 17.55
C ALA A 123 2.20 9.28 16.93
N ARG A 124 1.86 7.98 17.08
CA ARG A 124 0.62 7.39 16.57
C ARG A 124 -0.62 8.01 17.24
N ARG A 125 -0.59 8.18 18.57
CA ARG A 125 -1.71 8.68 19.38
C ARG A 125 -1.78 10.20 19.51
N SER A 126 -0.92 10.95 18.81
CA SER A 126 -0.93 12.42 18.80
C SER A 126 -2.28 13.04 18.39
N ARG A 127 -3.06 12.38 17.52
CA ARG A 127 -4.40 12.83 17.15
C ARG A 127 -5.38 12.66 18.31
N LEU A 128 -5.36 11.50 18.96
CA LEU A 128 -6.16 11.25 20.17
C LEU A 128 -5.84 12.28 21.26
N GLU A 129 -4.55 12.51 21.54
CA GLU A 129 -4.08 13.55 22.44
C GLU A 129 -4.67 14.92 22.08
N SER A 130 -4.47 15.37 20.85
CA SER A 130 -4.95 16.68 20.40
C SER A 130 -6.46 16.85 20.50
N CYS A 131 -7.23 15.77 20.36
CA CYS A 131 -8.68 15.79 20.49
C CYS A 131 -9.14 15.89 21.96
N LEU A 132 -8.43 15.22 22.86
CA LEU A 132 -8.78 15.16 24.28
C LEU A 132 -8.30 16.39 25.07
N ARG A 133 -7.20 17.02 24.64
CA ARG A 133 -6.58 18.17 25.31
C ARG A 133 -7.56 19.32 25.61
N PRO A 134 -8.35 19.83 24.66
CA PRO A 134 -9.31 20.92 24.95
C PRO A 134 -10.37 20.52 25.97
N GLY A 135 -10.74 19.23 26.03
CA GLY A 135 -11.68 18.76 27.04
C GLY A 135 -11.09 18.61 28.43
N TRP A 136 -9.77 18.45 28.52
CA TRP A 136 -9.06 18.44 29.79
C TRP A 136 -8.72 19.84 30.28
N GLU A 137 -8.19 20.70 29.41
CA GLU A 137 -7.71 22.05 29.77
C GLU A 137 -8.86 23.06 29.88
N ASP A 138 -9.81 23.03 28.94
CA ASP A 138 -10.87 24.05 28.80
C ASP A 138 -12.27 23.51 29.17
N GLY A 139 -12.40 22.22 29.48
CA GLY A 139 -13.68 21.57 29.75
C GLY A 139 -14.61 21.46 28.52
N ALA A 140 -14.08 21.67 27.31
CA ALA A 140 -14.85 21.52 26.07
C ALA A 140 -15.22 20.05 25.82
N SER A 141 -16.37 19.78 25.20
CA SER A 141 -16.71 18.39 24.85
C SER A 141 -15.76 17.86 23.75
N PRO A 142 -14.98 16.79 23.98
CA PRO A 142 -14.07 16.24 22.97
C PRO A 142 -14.80 15.45 21.87
N ALA A 143 -16.07 15.08 22.11
CA ALA A 143 -16.79 14.11 21.28
C ALA A 143 -16.93 14.55 19.82
N ALA A 144 -17.24 15.82 19.57
CA ALA A 144 -17.37 16.36 18.22
C ALA A 144 -16.03 16.39 17.48
N LEU A 145 -14.94 16.74 18.19
CA LEU A 145 -13.60 16.79 17.63
C LEU A 145 -13.08 15.37 17.31
N LEU A 146 -13.32 14.41 18.19
CA LEU A 146 -13.02 12.99 17.94
C LEU A 146 -13.77 12.45 16.72
N ALA A 147 -15.09 12.70 16.64
CA ALA A 147 -15.92 12.24 15.53
C ALA A 147 -15.52 12.88 14.19
N ALA A 148 -15.26 14.19 14.17
CA ALA A 148 -14.78 14.89 12.98
C ALA A 148 -13.40 14.39 12.55
N THR A 149 -12.49 14.15 13.50
CA THR A 149 -11.16 13.62 13.19
C THR A 149 -11.25 12.20 12.64
N ALA A 150 -12.05 11.31 13.24
CA ALA A 150 -12.31 9.96 12.73
C ALA A 150 -12.92 9.98 11.31
N ALA A 151 -13.90 10.86 11.06
CA ALA A 151 -14.49 11.04 9.75
C ALA A 151 -13.47 11.52 8.70
N SER A 152 -12.60 12.46 9.06
CA SER A 152 -11.55 12.95 8.16
C SER A 152 -10.51 11.87 7.82
N LEU A 153 -10.15 11.00 8.77
CA LEU A 153 -9.28 9.85 8.53
C LEU A 153 -9.91 8.87 7.53
N ARG A 154 -11.20 8.54 7.70
CA ARG A 154 -11.94 7.68 6.76
C ARG A 154 -12.04 8.30 5.37
N ALA A 155 -12.36 9.59 5.28
CA ALA A 155 -12.44 10.32 4.01
C ALA A 155 -11.09 10.38 3.29
N GLY A 156 -10.00 10.59 4.03
CA GLY A 156 -8.63 10.59 3.48
C GLY A 156 -8.21 9.24 2.90
N ARG A 157 -8.69 8.12 3.47
CA ARG A 157 -8.46 6.78 2.89
C ARG A 157 -9.15 6.62 1.54
N HIS A 158 -10.43 7.00 1.43
CA HIS A 158 -11.14 6.94 0.15
C HIS A 158 -10.45 7.77 -0.94
N ALA A 159 -9.99 8.98 -0.62
CA ALA A 159 -9.26 9.80 -1.58
C ALA A 159 -7.93 9.16 -2.02
N ARG A 160 -7.22 8.48 -1.11
CA ARG A 160 -5.97 7.76 -1.44
C ARG A 160 -6.23 6.52 -2.30
N ASP A 161 -7.33 5.80 -2.06
CA ASP A 161 -7.72 4.64 -2.87
C ASP A 161 -8.06 5.08 -4.29
N GLU A 162 -8.76 6.20 -4.46
CA GLU A 162 -9.03 6.80 -5.77
C GLU A 162 -7.76 7.26 -6.48
N GLU A 163 -6.87 7.98 -5.79
CA GLU A 163 -5.58 8.42 -6.33
C GLU A 163 -4.67 7.23 -6.69
N ALA A 164 -4.67 6.18 -5.87
CA ALA A 164 -3.94 4.95 -6.12
C ALA A 164 -4.50 4.21 -7.34
N ALA A 165 -5.82 4.17 -7.52
CA ALA A 165 -6.47 3.58 -8.69
C ALA A 165 -6.14 4.36 -9.98
N GLU A 166 -6.14 5.69 -9.93
CA GLU A 166 -5.75 6.55 -11.06
C GLU A 166 -4.27 6.35 -11.42
N ARG A 167 -3.39 6.33 -10.41
CA ARG A 167 -1.96 6.03 -10.61
C ARG A 167 -1.74 4.62 -11.12
N LEU A 168 -2.54 3.63 -10.70
CA LEU A 168 -2.49 2.27 -11.23
C LEU A 168 -2.89 2.24 -12.71
N ALA A 169 -3.92 3.00 -13.12
CA ALA A 169 -4.31 3.06 -14.53
C ALA A 169 -3.14 3.56 -15.41
N VAL A 170 -2.47 4.64 -15.00
CA VAL A 170 -1.31 5.17 -15.73
C VAL A 170 -0.13 4.18 -15.68
N ARG A 171 0.13 3.59 -14.51
CA ARG A 171 1.24 2.66 -14.28
C ARG A 171 1.01 1.26 -14.85
N LEU A 172 -0.22 0.92 -15.25
CA LEU A 172 -0.56 -0.29 -16.00
C LEU A 172 -0.52 -0.03 -17.50
N VAL A 173 -1.02 1.11 -17.98
CA VAL A 173 -1.00 1.47 -19.40
C VAL A 173 0.42 1.68 -19.93
N LEU A 174 1.31 2.29 -19.14
CA LEU A 174 2.72 2.50 -19.51
C LEU A 174 3.49 1.20 -19.81
N PRO A 175 3.54 0.18 -18.92
CA PRO A 175 4.25 -1.06 -19.19
C PRO A 175 3.53 -1.91 -20.25
N LEU A 176 2.20 -1.90 -20.34
CA LEU A 176 1.47 -2.59 -21.41
C LEU A 176 1.78 -1.95 -22.77
N GLY A 177 1.70 -0.62 -22.89
CA GLY A 177 2.05 0.09 -24.12
C GLY A 177 3.52 -0.06 -24.50
N ALA A 178 4.44 0.07 -23.54
CA ALA A 178 5.87 -0.03 -23.77
C ALA A 178 6.35 -1.48 -24.03
N CYS A 179 5.62 -2.51 -23.58
CA CYS A 179 5.97 -3.91 -23.89
C CYS A 179 5.23 -4.46 -25.12
N HIS A 180 3.96 -4.11 -25.37
CA HIS A 180 3.23 -4.66 -26.51
C HIS A 180 3.54 -3.97 -27.84
N LEU A 181 3.75 -2.65 -27.84
CA LEU A 181 3.99 -1.92 -29.09
C LEU A 181 5.31 -2.34 -29.78
N PRO A 182 6.47 -2.42 -29.09
CA PRO A 182 7.69 -2.92 -29.72
C PRO A 182 7.62 -4.43 -30.02
N ALA A 183 6.98 -5.24 -29.18
CA ALA A 183 6.80 -6.67 -29.47
C ALA A 183 5.96 -6.89 -30.75
N PHE A 184 4.89 -6.12 -30.96
CA PHE A 184 4.06 -6.19 -32.16
C PHE A 184 4.81 -5.71 -33.41
N VAL A 185 5.62 -4.66 -33.30
CA VAL A 185 6.43 -4.16 -34.42
C VAL A 185 7.49 -5.19 -34.83
N ILE A 186 8.16 -5.81 -33.86
CA ILE A 186 9.22 -6.78 -34.09
C ILE A 186 8.67 -8.11 -34.63
N LEU A 187 7.56 -8.62 -34.08
CA LEU A 187 6.97 -9.89 -34.51
C LEU A 187 6.02 -9.78 -35.71
N GLY A 188 5.33 -8.65 -35.88
CA GLY A 188 4.28 -8.51 -36.90
C GLY A 188 4.74 -7.79 -38.16
N ILE A 189 5.43 -6.64 -38.02
CA ILE A 189 5.71 -5.75 -39.14
C ILE A 189 7.05 -6.09 -39.80
N ALA A 190 8.10 -6.33 -39.00
CA ALA A 190 9.44 -6.58 -39.52
C ALA A 190 9.52 -7.80 -40.48
N PRO A 191 8.87 -8.96 -40.19
CA PRO A 191 8.94 -10.11 -41.10
C PRO A 191 8.17 -9.88 -42.41
N VAL A 192 7.05 -9.17 -42.36
CA VAL A 192 6.22 -8.87 -43.53
C VAL A 192 6.96 -7.94 -44.48
N VAL A 193 7.54 -6.85 -43.94
CA VAL A 193 8.35 -5.90 -44.73
C VAL A 193 9.60 -6.58 -45.31
N ALA A 194 10.26 -7.44 -44.54
CA ALA A 194 11.39 -8.22 -45.03
C ALA A 194 10.98 -9.13 -46.19
N SER A 195 9.85 -9.83 -46.10
CA SER A 195 9.39 -10.74 -47.16
C SER A 195 9.05 -10.01 -48.46
N VAL A 196 8.38 -8.85 -48.37
CA VAL A 196 8.00 -8.04 -49.54
C VAL A 196 9.21 -7.36 -50.16
N GLY A 197 10.12 -6.85 -49.33
CA GLY A 197 11.38 -6.24 -49.77
C GLY A 197 12.29 -7.25 -50.49
N MET A 198 12.41 -8.46 -49.97
CA MET A 198 13.20 -9.53 -50.63
C MET A 198 12.56 -9.98 -51.94
N SER A 199 11.23 -10.10 -52.02
CA SER A 199 10.53 -10.44 -53.26
C SER A 199 10.71 -9.42 -54.39
N MET A 200 10.91 -8.15 -54.05
CA MET A 200 11.16 -7.07 -55.02
C MET A 200 12.64 -6.97 -55.43
N LEU A 201 13.55 -7.51 -54.63
CA LEU A 201 14.99 -7.54 -54.91
C LEU A 201 15.41 -8.82 -55.67
N SER A 202 14.61 -9.87 -55.61
CA SER A 202 14.86 -11.17 -56.27
C SER A 202 14.11 -11.37 -57.60
N GLY A 203 13.36 -10.37 -58.06
CA GLY A 203 12.67 -10.35 -59.36
C GLY A 203 13.24 -9.25 -60.26
#